data_AF-L9XAR5-F1
#
_entry.id   AF-L9XAR5-F1
#
_cell.length_a   1.000
_cell.length_b   1.000
_cell.length_c   1.000
_cell.angle_alpha   90.00
_cell.angle_beta   90.00
_cell.angle_gamma   90.00
#
_symmetry.space_group_name_H-M   'P 1'
#
loop_
_entity.id
_entity.type
_entity.pdbx_description
1 polymer ?
#
loop_
_entity_poly.entity_id
_entity_poly.type
_entity_poly.pdbx_seq_one_letter_code
_entity_poly.pdbx_strand_id
1 'polypeptide(L)'
;MGAVTFETLAFGKTVEEAFSKAVEDARNMHGHGGYTGTIAEKDTFEVIPECEHKDRQKRTVARELIEEGDKRIQSKRGPSGVINCSGTIEAKRYRERKDLKGKHGDVWLFFGWASR
;
A
#
# COMPACT_ATOMS: atom_id res chain seq x y z
N MET A 1 -9.82 4.27 21.29
CA MET A 1 -8.92 4.73 20.21
C MET A 1 -8.48 3.51 19.40
N GLY A 2 -9.18 3.22 18.31
CA GLY A 2 -8.92 2.04 17.48
C GLY A 2 -7.66 2.19 16.62
N ALA A 3 -7.02 1.07 16.28
CA ALA A 3 -6.07 0.98 15.20
C ALA A 3 -6.57 -0.14 14.30
N VAL A 4 -6.54 0.05 12.99
CA VAL A 4 -6.84 -1.01 12.02
C VAL A 4 -5.69 -1.09 11.05
N THR A 5 -5.38 -2.31 10.60
CA THR A 5 -4.39 -2.54 9.55
C THR A 5 -5.07 -2.37 8.19
N PHE A 6 -4.34 -1.88 7.20
CA PHE A 6 -4.82 -1.81 5.83
C PHE A 6 -3.79 -2.37 4.86
N GLU A 7 -4.30 -2.83 3.72
CA GLU A 7 -3.53 -3.22 2.54
C GLU A 7 -4.22 -2.63 1.32
N THR A 8 -3.47 -1.99 0.43
CA THR A 8 -4.03 -1.34 -0.77
C THR A 8 -3.08 -1.50 -1.94
N LEU A 9 -3.58 -2.07 -3.03
CA LEU A 9 -2.84 -2.14 -4.29
C LEU A 9 -3.16 -0.93 -5.14
N ALA A 10 -2.12 -0.29 -5.68
CA ALA A 10 -2.26 0.78 -6.65
C ALA A 10 -1.27 0.65 -7.80
N PHE A 11 -1.60 1.30 -8.91
CA PHE A 11 -0.79 1.31 -10.12
C PHE A 11 -0.34 2.73 -10.46
N GLY A 12 0.93 2.89 -10.79
CA GLY A 12 1.52 4.15 -11.22
C GLY A 12 2.82 3.91 -11.99
N LYS A 13 3.24 4.89 -12.77
CA LYS A 13 4.56 4.85 -13.42
C LYS A 13 5.67 4.99 -12.39
N THR A 14 5.41 5.74 -11.33
CA THR A 14 6.27 5.85 -10.15
C THR A 14 5.49 5.47 -8.89
N VAL A 15 6.21 5.25 -7.79
CA VAL A 15 5.60 4.93 -6.50
C VAL A 15 4.79 6.11 -5.95
N GLU A 16 5.24 7.34 -6.19
CA GLU A 16 4.55 8.58 -5.80
C GLU A 16 3.22 8.71 -6.54
N GLU A 17 3.19 8.43 -7.85
CA GLU A 17 1.96 8.46 -8.62
C GLU A 17 0.97 7.39 -8.13
N ALA A 18 1.47 6.19 -7.84
CA ALA A 18 0.66 5.11 -7.29
C ALA A 18 0.12 5.46 -5.90
N PHE A 19 0.93 6.07 -5.05
CA PHE A 19 0.55 6.51 -3.71
C PHE A 19 -0.53 7.60 -3.76
N SER A 20 -0.31 8.64 -4.56
CA SER A 20 -1.27 9.74 -4.73
C SER A 20 -2.63 9.22 -5.19
N LYS A 21 -2.65 8.30 -6.16
CA LYS A 21 -3.90 7.68 -6.63
C LYS A 21 -4.55 6.82 -5.55
N ALA A 22 -3.76 6.06 -4.79
CA ALA A 22 -4.29 5.24 -3.70
C ALA A 22 -4.95 6.09 -2.60
N VAL A 23 -4.32 7.21 -2.23
CA VAL A 23 -4.85 8.18 -1.26
C VAL A 23 -6.13 8.82 -1.79
N GLU A 24 -6.14 9.26 -3.05
CA GLU A 24 -7.31 9.87 -3.69
C GLU A 24 -8.49 8.89 -3.79
N ASP A 25 -8.25 7.67 -4.28
CA ASP A 25 -9.25 6.60 -4.34
C ASP A 25 -9.84 6.30 -2.95
N ALA A 26 -8.98 6.21 -1.93
CA ALA A 26 -9.41 5.95 -0.55
C ALA A 26 -10.25 7.10 0.02
N ARG A 27 -9.88 8.36 -0.25
CA ARG A 27 -10.67 9.55 0.13
C ARG A 27 -12.01 9.59 -0.59
N ASN A 28 -12.06 9.21 -1.86
CA ASN A 28 -13.29 9.15 -2.64
C ASN A 28 -14.25 8.06 -2.10
N MET A 29 -13.72 6.91 -1.66
CA MET A 29 -14.53 5.79 -1.16
C MET A 29 -14.98 5.96 0.30
N HIS A 30 -14.12 6.49 1.17
CA HIS A 30 -14.36 6.53 2.62
C HIS A 30 -14.61 7.96 3.16
N GLY A 31 -14.57 8.95 2.28
CA GLY A 31 -14.71 10.36 2.61
C GLY A 31 -13.39 11.02 3.01
N HIS A 32 -13.46 12.34 3.19
CA HIS A 32 -12.32 13.18 3.59
C HIS A 32 -12.21 13.36 5.11
N GLY A 33 -13.15 12.79 5.88
CA GLY A 33 -13.08 12.80 7.34
C GLY A 33 -11.96 11.87 7.79
N GLY A 34 -11.11 12.32 8.73
CA GLY A 34 -10.11 11.44 9.34
C GLY A 34 -10.74 10.19 9.98
N TYR A 35 -9.93 9.18 10.31
CA TYR A 35 -10.35 7.87 10.85
C TYR A 35 -11.09 6.98 9.82
N THR A 36 -10.68 7.04 8.56
CA THR A 36 -11.13 6.15 7.49
C THR A 36 -10.66 4.71 7.68
N GLY A 37 -9.56 4.49 8.42
CA GLY A 37 -8.92 3.18 8.54
C GLY A 37 -8.18 2.75 7.26
N THR A 38 -7.78 3.70 6.41
CA THR A 38 -7.16 3.43 5.10
C THR A 38 -5.91 4.28 4.85
N ILE A 39 -5.29 4.09 3.69
CA ILE A 39 -4.19 4.91 3.19
C ILE A 39 -4.53 6.41 3.09
N ALA A 40 -5.80 6.81 3.08
CA ALA A 40 -6.22 8.22 3.02
C ALA A 40 -5.64 9.08 4.17
N GLU A 41 -5.29 8.45 5.29
CA GLU A 41 -4.69 9.07 6.48
C GLU A 41 -3.16 9.15 6.44
N LYS A 42 -2.54 8.65 5.38
CA LYS A 42 -1.09 8.62 5.22
C LYS A 42 -0.63 9.82 4.42
N ASP A 43 0.38 10.51 4.95
CA ASP A 43 1.01 11.65 4.27
C ASP A 43 2.29 11.24 3.52
N THR A 44 2.92 10.15 3.93
CA THR A 44 4.20 9.65 3.39
C THR A 44 4.21 8.13 3.27
N PHE A 45 5.22 7.60 2.59
CA PHE A 45 5.46 6.17 2.45
C PHE A 45 6.95 5.84 2.57
N GLU A 46 7.25 4.60 2.97
CA GLU A 46 8.59 4.04 3.06
C GLU A 46 8.69 2.79 2.18
N VAL A 47 9.62 2.79 1.22
CA VAL A 47 9.84 1.67 0.32
C VAL A 47 10.61 0.57 1.04
N ILE A 48 9.99 -0.61 1.16
CA ILE A 48 10.68 -1.79 1.67
C ILE A 48 11.61 -2.32 0.58
N PRO A 49 12.91 -2.50 0.86
CA PRO A 49 13.88 -2.88 -0.15
C PRO A 49 13.67 -4.32 -0.63
N GLU A 50 14.06 -4.59 -1.88
CA GLU A 50 13.78 -5.88 -2.51
C GLU A 50 14.42 -7.06 -1.76
N CYS A 51 15.59 -6.86 -1.15
CA CYS A 51 16.27 -7.88 -0.36
C CYS A 51 15.43 -8.42 0.81
N GLU A 52 14.49 -7.64 1.36
CA GLU A 52 13.63 -8.08 2.46
C GLU A 52 12.45 -8.94 1.97
N HIS A 53 12.15 -8.93 0.65
CA HIS A 53 10.91 -9.52 0.12
C HIS A 53 11.04 -10.29 -1.21
N LYS A 54 12.24 -10.43 -1.78
CA LYS A 54 12.48 -10.93 -3.15
C LYS A 54 11.82 -12.27 -3.43
N ASP A 55 11.99 -13.23 -2.53
CA ASP A 55 11.51 -14.62 -2.67
C ASP A 55 10.29 -14.94 -1.80
N ARG A 56 9.65 -13.89 -1.26
CA ARG A 56 8.55 -14.02 -0.31
C ARG A 56 7.27 -13.44 -0.89
N GLN A 57 6.12 -13.96 -0.44
CA GLN A 57 4.83 -13.39 -0.79
C GLN A 57 4.71 -11.99 -0.19
N LYS A 58 4.44 -10.99 -1.03
CA LYS A 58 4.48 -9.56 -0.64
C LYS A 58 3.51 -9.23 0.50
N ARG A 59 2.30 -9.79 0.47
CA ARG A 59 1.31 -9.63 1.55
C ARG A 59 1.76 -10.27 2.86
N THR A 60 2.42 -11.42 2.80
CA THR A 60 2.95 -12.07 4.01
C THR A 60 4.01 -11.19 4.66
N VAL A 61 4.94 -10.65 3.88
CA VAL A 61 5.95 -9.70 4.38
C VAL A 61 5.29 -8.43 4.95
N ALA A 62 4.30 -7.87 4.24
CA ALA A 62 3.56 -6.70 4.72
C ALA A 62 2.89 -6.95 6.08
N ARG A 63 2.23 -8.11 6.24
CA ARG A 63 1.57 -8.50 7.50
C ARG A 63 2.58 -8.71 8.63
N GLU A 64 3.68 -9.41 8.36
CA GLU A 64 4.73 -9.62 9.36
C GLU A 64 5.32 -8.30 9.84
N LEU A 65 5.66 -7.36 8.94
CA LEU A 65 6.18 -6.05 9.32
C LEU A 65 5.19 -5.25 10.18
N ILE A 66 3.88 -5.40 9.92
CA ILE A 66 2.82 -4.80 10.73
C ILE A 66 2.77 -5.44 12.13
N GLU A 67 2.79 -6.77 12.20
CA GLU A 67 2.70 -7.56 13.44
C GLU A 67 3.94 -7.39 14.32
N GLU A 68 5.12 -7.32 13.72
CA GLU A 68 6.40 -7.04 14.38
C GLU A 68 6.52 -5.58 14.84
N GLY A 69 5.63 -4.70 14.37
CA GLY A 69 5.65 -3.28 14.70
C GLY A 69 6.89 -2.58 14.17
N ASP A 70 7.26 -2.85 12.90
CA ASP A 70 8.44 -2.24 12.28
C ASP A 70 8.37 -0.70 12.44
N LYS A 71 9.46 -0.14 12.97
CA LYS A 71 9.55 1.28 13.33
C LYS A 71 9.29 2.22 12.16
N ARG A 72 9.51 1.74 10.92
CA ARG A 72 9.27 2.46 9.66
C ARG A 72 7.78 2.69 9.40
N ILE A 73 6.90 1.79 9.87
CA ILE A 73 5.47 1.76 9.48
C ILE A 73 4.48 1.70 10.67
N GLN A 74 5.00 1.57 11.90
CA GLN A 74 4.17 1.45 13.12
C GLN A 74 3.26 2.66 13.40
N SER A 75 3.59 3.83 12.84
CA SER A 75 2.84 5.06 13.10
C SER A 75 1.52 5.07 12.35
N LYS A 76 0.41 5.31 13.06
CA LYS A 76 -0.94 5.40 12.45
C LYS A 76 -1.06 6.53 11.42
N ARG A 77 -0.38 7.66 11.67
CA ARG A 77 -0.37 8.85 10.79
C ARG A 77 0.93 9.03 10.01
N GLY A 78 1.98 8.31 10.43
CA GLY A 78 3.27 8.28 9.75
C GLY A 78 3.33 7.21 8.65
N PRO A 79 4.52 6.98 8.06
CA PRO A 79 4.61 6.46 6.71
C PRO A 79 3.91 5.12 6.53
N SER A 80 3.27 4.95 5.37
CA SER A 80 2.84 3.64 4.89
C SER A 80 4.04 2.83 4.44
N GLY A 81 4.10 1.54 4.74
CA GLY A 81 5.00 0.65 4.03
C GLY A 81 4.56 0.52 2.57
N VAL A 82 5.52 0.41 1.65
CA VAL A 82 5.25 0.08 0.25
C VAL A 82 6.21 -0.99 -0.28
N ILE A 83 5.66 -1.96 -1.01
CA ILE A 83 6.38 -3.07 -1.64
C ILE A 83 6.04 -3.10 -3.14
N ASN A 84 7.06 -3.28 -3.99
CA ASN A 84 6.83 -3.50 -5.42
C ASN A 84 6.29 -4.92 -5.64
N CYS A 85 5.11 -5.02 -6.22
CA CYS A 85 4.44 -6.28 -6.55
C CYS A 85 4.59 -6.68 -8.02
N SER A 86 5.32 -5.91 -8.83
CA SER A 86 5.49 -6.16 -10.25
C SER A 86 6.11 -7.54 -10.50
N GLY A 87 5.61 -8.24 -11.50
CA GLY A 87 5.97 -9.64 -11.79
C GLY A 87 5.19 -10.69 -10.97
N THR A 88 4.49 -10.32 -9.89
CA THR A 88 3.69 -11.28 -9.10
C THR A 88 2.34 -11.61 -9.76
N ILE A 89 1.76 -12.75 -9.38
CA ILE A 89 0.40 -13.14 -9.81
C ILE A 89 -0.64 -12.12 -9.35
N GLU A 90 -0.47 -11.54 -8.16
CA GLU A 90 -1.37 -10.52 -7.65
C GLU A 90 -1.36 -9.25 -8.49
N ALA A 91 -0.18 -8.78 -8.91
CA ALA A 91 -0.07 -7.63 -9.81
C ALA A 91 -0.72 -7.90 -11.17
N LYS A 92 -0.57 -9.11 -11.72
CA LYS A 92 -1.26 -9.50 -12.97
C LYS A 92 -2.78 -9.43 -12.82
N ARG A 93 -3.33 -10.04 -11.76
CA ARG A 93 -4.77 -10.00 -11.45
C ARG A 93 -5.29 -8.59 -11.17
N TYR A 94 -4.48 -7.74 -10.54
CA TYR A 94 -4.84 -6.33 -10.33
C TYR A 94 -4.94 -5.59 -11.66
N ARG A 95 -3.94 -5.75 -12.54
CA ARG A 95 -3.92 -5.11 -13.86
C ARG A 95 -5.09 -5.55 -14.73
N GLU A 96 -5.45 -6.83 -14.71
CA GLU A 96 -6.61 -7.36 -15.44
C GLU A 96 -7.93 -6.74 -14.95
N ARG A 97 -8.15 -6.68 -13.63
CA ARG A 97 -9.38 -6.12 -13.04
C ARG A 97 -9.56 -4.62 -13.28
N LYS A 98 -8.45 -3.88 -13.42
CA LYS A 98 -8.45 -2.42 -13.60
C LYS A 98 -8.27 -2.00 -15.07
N ASP A 99 -8.33 -2.94 -16.00
CA ASP A 99 -8.10 -2.70 -17.43
C ASP A 99 -6.80 -1.92 -17.71
N LEU A 100 -5.70 -2.41 -17.10
CA LEU A 100 -4.36 -1.84 -17.20
C LEU A 100 -3.43 -2.67 -18.09
N LYS A 101 -3.98 -3.62 -18.87
CA LYS A 101 -3.19 -4.48 -19.76
C LYS A 101 -2.51 -3.61 -20.83
N GLY A 102 -1.18 -3.76 -20.96
CA GLY A 102 -0.38 -2.97 -21.90
C GLY A 102 -0.04 -1.55 -21.44
N LYS A 103 -0.54 -1.09 -20.27
CA LYS A 103 -0.12 0.21 -19.72
C LYS A 103 1.25 0.09 -19.06
N HIS A 104 2.11 1.05 -19.32
CA HIS A 104 3.44 1.16 -18.70
C HIS A 104 3.31 1.67 -17.25
N GLY A 105 3.87 0.91 -16.31
CA GLY A 105 3.91 1.24 -14.89
C GLY A 105 3.98 -0.01 -14.02
N ASP A 106 4.10 0.19 -12.72
CA ASP A 106 4.27 -0.87 -11.73
C ASP A 106 3.08 -0.95 -10.78
N VAL A 107 2.90 -2.12 -10.18
CA VAL A 107 1.87 -2.33 -9.15
C VAL A 107 2.55 -2.33 -7.79
N TRP A 108 2.07 -1.49 -6.90
CA TRP A 108 2.62 -1.27 -5.57
C TRP A 108 1.59 -1.69 -4.52
N LEU A 109 2.06 -2.40 -3.49
CA LEU A 109 1.27 -2.74 -2.31
C LEU A 109 1.63 -1.78 -1.20
N PHE A 110 0.67 -0.95 -0.80
CA PHE A 110 0.75 -0.09 0.37
C PHE A 110 0.11 -0.76 1.56
N PHE A 111 0.72 -0.63 2.74
CA PHE A 111 0.23 -1.28 3.95
C PHE A 111 0.67 -0.54 5.21
N GLY A 112 -0.05 -0.74 6.31
CA GLY A 112 0.32 -0.20 7.61
C GLY A 112 -0.86 -0.08 8.57
N TRP A 113 -0.66 0.70 9.62
CA TRP A 113 -1.69 1.04 10.59
C TRP A 113 -2.42 2.32 10.19
N ALA A 114 -3.74 2.35 10.37
CA ALA A 114 -4.56 3.54 10.22
C ALA A 114 -5.47 3.71 11.46
N SER A 115 -5.98 4.91 11.66
CA SER A 115 -6.87 5.21 12.78
C SER A 115 -8.29 4.79 12.43
N ARG A 116 -9.05 4.29 13.42
CA ARG A 116 -10.46 3.92 13.28
C ARG A 116 -11.24 4.34 14.53
#